data_AF-A0A7C4GN39-F1
#
_entry.id   AF-A0A7C4GN39-F1
#
_cell.length_a   1.000
_cell.length_b   1.000
_cell.length_c   1.000
_cell.angle_alpha   90.00
_cell.angle_beta   90.00
_cell.angle_gamma   90.00
#
_symmetry.space_group_name_H-M   'P 1'
#
loop_
_entity.id
_entity.type
_entity.pdbx_description
1 polymer ?
#
loop_
_entity_poly.entity_id
_entity_poly.type
_entity_poly.pdbx_seq_one_letter_code
_entity_poly.pdbx_strand_id
1 'polypeptide(L)'
;MLSLEDLKNSVVDFNEKSFRINGKPIFIYSGEIHYFRVPKELWEDRLIKVKRAFLNCISTYFAWNWHEQKEGCFNFSGWRDIDEFLRLCEKHGLYVIARPGPYICSEWDFGGLPNWLIGKNVIPRSLDREFMKYALRYYDQILPIIRKHLVTKGGNVILFQIENEYFWGNVPYLLSLYEAVRERGIDIPIVHNVDRFLRGTQIIDSIDIYPDPWDLDGPEKQAESLIEEQPDKPKMIMEFEGGWFSSFGGRLPTDRGDIPVEWTDMLLKTMIFKGFSLINFYMFHGGTNFGYWTGKNIASTYDYQAAIREWGELGDRYWVIRLIGALIESFSEIFTSCIIDKTLITCKDPDFQVSSITHEKGNFILVTNKKPERADVTIFIRDLGEKRIRLNGRSALILPLNVRLANGWVLEFSTCQVFYSYDLNGRTILIVYGDPGSRHEITLIHPFNGVRETVNFTIYEDDFFKLIGDSSSSLLLVALSR
;
A
#
# COMPACT_ATOMS: atom_id res chain seq x y z
N MET A 1 -24.72 -15.94 3.66
CA MET A 1 -23.57 -16.57 2.96
C MET A 1 -23.79 -16.35 1.47
N LEU A 2 -22.94 -15.56 0.81
CA LEU A 2 -23.03 -15.36 -0.64
C LEU A 2 -22.60 -16.67 -1.34
N SER A 3 -23.29 -17.07 -2.39
CA SER A 3 -22.96 -18.27 -3.16
C SER A 3 -21.68 -18.05 -3.99
N LEU A 4 -21.01 -19.13 -4.39
CA LEU A 4 -19.91 -19.08 -5.37
C LEU A 4 -20.34 -18.46 -6.71
N GLU A 5 -21.64 -18.45 -7.01
CA GLU A 5 -22.24 -17.79 -8.17
C GLU A 5 -22.35 -16.26 -8.01
N ASP A 6 -22.60 -15.77 -6.78
CA ASP A 6 -22.62 -14.34 -6.47
C ASP A 6 -21.22 -13.71 -6.57
N LEU A 7 -20.17 -14.48 -6.25
CA LEU A 7 -18.78 -14.03 -6.40
C LEU A 7 -18.36 -13.92 -7.87
N LYS A 8 -18.88 -14.77 -8.77
CA LYS A 8 -18.57 -14.70 -10.22
C LYS A 8 -19.15 -13.47 -10.93
N ASN A 9 -20.14 -12.81 -10.32
CA ASN A 9 -20.80 -11.61 -10.86
C ASN A 9 -20.55 -10.34 -10.03
N SER A 10 -19.70 -10.40 -8.99
CA SER A 10 -19.36 -9.23 -8.18
C SER A 10 -18.38 -8.32 -8.94
N VAL A 11 -18.63 -7.01 -8.90
CA VAL A 11 -17.71 -6.00 -9.46
C VAL A 11 -16.36 -6.02 -8.72
N VAL A 12 -16.36 -6.34 -7.43
CA VAL A 12 -15.14 -6.55 -6.64
C VAL A 12 -15.23 -7.85 -5.85
N ASP A 13 -14.23 -8.70 -6.02
CA ASP A 13 -14.08 -9.98 -5.31
C ASP A 13 -12.60 -10.22 -4.97
N PHE A 14 -12.25 -11.42 -4.52
CA PHE A 14 -10.87 -11.79 -4.21
C PHE A 14 -10.61 -13.30 -4.34
N ASN A 15 -9.35 -13.70 -4.28
CA ASN A 15 -8.89 -15.06 -4.02
C ASN A 15 -7.76 -15.04 -2.99
N GLU A 16 -7.06 -16.16 -2.80
CA GLU A 16 -5.93 -16.29 -1.87
C GLU A 16 -4.75 -15.37 -2.17
N LYS A 17 -4.66 -14.80 -3.38
CA LYS A 17 -3.54 -13.98 -3.84
C LYS A 17 -3.85 -12.49 -3.83
N SER A 18 -5.00 -12.09 -4.38
CA SER A 18 -5.32 -10.68 -4.60
C SER A 18 -6.82 -10.40 -4.68
N PHE A 19 -7.16 -9.13 -4.49
CA PHE A 19 -8.45 -8.58 -4.89
C PHE A 19 -8.53 -8.52 -6.42
N ARG A 20 -9.75 -8.55 -6.95
CA ARG A 20 -10.00 -8.31 -8.37
C ARG A 20 -11.14 -7.33 -8.57
N ILE A 21 -11.03 -6.55 -9.64
CA ILE A 21 -12.08 -5.63 -10.09
C ILE A 21 -12.51 -6.09 -11.48
N ASN A 22 -13.79 -6.41 -11.64
CA ASN A 22 -14.34 -7.02 -12.87
C ASN A 22 -13.54 -8.25 -13.32
N GLY A 23 -13.19 -9.12 -12.36
CA GLY A 23 -12.41 -10.33 -12.60
C GLY A 23 -10.92 -10.12 -12.89
N LYS A 24 -10.43 -8.86 -12.94
CA LYS A 24 -9.00 -8.56 -13.16
C LYS A 24 -8.27 -8.36 -11.83
N PRO A 25 -7.24 -9.16 -11.52
CA PRO A 25 -6.39 -8.94 -10.35
C PRO A 25 -5.84 -7.53 -10.26
N ILE A 26 -5.85 -6.97 -9.05
CA ILE A 26 -5.31 -5.64 -8.76
C ILE A 26 -4.38 -5.69 -7.56
N PHE A 27 -3.23 -5.03 -7.68
CA PHE A 27 -2.40 -4.69 -6.54
C PHE A 27 -2.92 -3.37 -5.99
N ILE A 28 -3.51 -3.38 -4.80
CA ILE A 28 -4.05 -2.16 -4.19
C ILE A 28 -2.90 -1.43 -3.51
N TYR A 29 -2.36 -0.43 -4.20
CA TYR A 29 -1.27 0.40 -3.70
C TYR A 29 -1.85 1.72 -3.21
N SER A 30 -2.00 1.81 -1.88
CA SER A 30 -2.83 2.79 -1.20
C SER A 30 -2.00 3.72 -0.31
N GLY A 31 -2.49 4.94 -0.12
CA GLY A 31 -1.93 5.89 0.83
C GLY A 31 -3.04 6.47 1.71
N GLU A 32 -2.80 6.52 3.02
CA GLU A 32 -3.75 7.10 3.96
C GLU A 32 -3.70 8.63 3.88
N ILE A 33 -4.88 9.24 3.70
CA ILE A 33 -5.11 10.69 3.75
C ILE A 33 -6.41 10.95 4.50
N HIS A 34 -6.38 11.84 5.50
CA HIS A 34 -7.59 12.24 6.22
C HIS A 34 -8.09 13.59 5.70
N TYR A 35 -9.22 13.60 4.97
CA TYR A 35 -9.79 14.83 4.41
C TYR A 35 -10.06 15.90 5.48
N PHE A 36 -10.35 15.50 6.71
CA PHE A 36 -10.59 16.41 7.84
C PHE A 36 -9.31 17.03 8.43
N ARG A 37 -8.12 16.57 8.03
CA ARG A 37 -6.80 17.17 8.35
C ARG A 37 -6.21 18.01 7.23
N VAL A 38 -6.92 18.12 6.10
CA VAL A 38 -6.47 18.86 4.91
C VAL A 38 -7.54 19.88 4.55
N PRO A 39 -7.23 21.19 4.43
CA PRO A 39 -8.19 22.18 3.93
C PRO A 39 -8.81 21.74 2.61
N LYS A 40 -10.12 21.98 2.43
CA LYS A 40 -10.88 21.48 1.26
C LYS A 40 -10.25 21.89 -0.07
N GLU A 41 -9.75 23.12 -0.14
CA GLU A 41 -9.11 23.70 -1.33
C GLU A 41 -7.81 22.98 -1.73
N LEU A 42 -7.22 22.20 -0.81
CA LEU A 42 -5.98 21.47 -1.03
C LEU A 42 -6.18 19.97 -1.26
N TRP A 43 -7.42 19.46 -1.16
CA TRP A 43 -7.69 18.03 -1.41
C TRP A 43 -7.21 17.58 -2.79
N GLU A 44 -7.52 18.37 -3.83
CA GLU A 44 -7.16 18.02 -5.21
C GLU A 44 -5.65 17.93 -5.39
N ASP A 45 -4.89 18.87 -4.82
CA ASP A 45 -3.42 18.84 -4.90
C ASP A 45 -2.83 17.58 -4.25
N ARG A 46 -3.37 17.16 -3.08
CA ARG A 46 -2.94 15.91 -2.44
C ARG A 46 -3.22 14.69 -3.31
N LEU A 47 -4.42 14.60 -3.88
CA LEU A 47 -4.84 13.46 -4.70
C LEU A 47 -4.05 13.35 -6.01
N ILE A 48 -3.72 14.48 -6.64
CA ILE A 48 -2.82 14.50 -7.81
C ILE A 48 -1.43 13.94 -7.45
N LYS A 49 -0.90 14.28 -6.26
CA LYS A 49 0.39 13.77 -5.79
C LYS A 49 0.34 12.28 -5.46
N VAL A 50 -0.75 11.78 -4.87
CA VAL A 50 -0.99 10.33 -4.72
C VAL A 50 -0.90 9.63 -6.08
N LYS A 51 -1.65 10.12 -7.07
CA LYS A 51 -1.67 9.50 -8.40
C LYS A 51 -0.30 9.54 -9.08
N ARG A 52 0.46 10.63 -8.93
CA ARG A 52 1.82 10.78 -9.48
C ARG A 52 2.86 9.90 -8.79
N ALA A 53 2.58 9.37 -7.61
CA ALA A 53 3.37 8.35 -6.93
C ALA A 53 3.00 6.92 -7.37
N PHE A 54 2.18 6.76 -8.42
CA PHE A 54 1.67 5.47 -8.90
C PHE A 54 0.79 4.72 -7.88
N LEU A 55 0.25 5.42 -6.89
CA LEU A 55 -0.82 4.87 -6.07
C LEU A 55 -2.11 4.86 -6.89
N ASN A 56 -2.88 3.78 -6.75
CA ASN A 56 -4.16 3.59 -7.43
C ASN A 56 -5.34 3.67 -6.46
N CYS A 57 -5.06 3.80 -5.17
CA CYS A 57 -6.05 3.81 -4.11
C CYS A 57 -5.68 4.84 -3.04
N ILE A 58 -6.67 5.36 -2.33
CA ILE A 58 -6.47 6.01 -1.04
C ILE A 58 -7.22 5.24 0.04
N SER A 59 -6.76 5.38 1.27
CA SER A 59 -7.51 5.01 2.45
C SER A 59 -7.84 6.27 3.25
N THR A 60 -9.04 6.32 3.84
CA THR A 60 -9.45 7.46 4.65
C THR A 60 -10.37 7.07 5.80
N TYR A 61 -10.08 7.61 6.98
CA TYR A 61 -11.01 7.61 8.11
C TYR A 61 -12.16 8.61 7.95
N PHE A 62 -13.26 8.35 8.67
CA PHE A 62 -14.40 9.27 8.79
C PHE A 62 -14.62 9.55 10.27
N ALA A 63 -14.21 10.74 10.73
CA ALA A 63 -14.27 11.11 12.14
C ALA A 63 -15.71 11.40 12.57
N TRP A 64 -16.35 10.47 13.30
CA TRP A 64 -17.75 10.60 13.73
C TRP A 64 -17.99 11.89 14.54
N ASN A 65 -17.13 12.23 15.49
CA ASN A 65 -17.21 13.46 16.28
C ASN A 65 -17.09 14.75 15.46
N TRP A 66 -16.37 14.70 14.33
CA TRP A 66 -16.28 15.79 13.38
C TRP A 66 -17.62 15.95 12.65
N HIS A 67 -18.34 14.88 12.37
CA HIS A 67 -19.63 14.96 11.68
C HIS A 67 -20.82 15.18 12.63
N GLU A 68 -20.78 14.72 13.88
CA GLU A 68 -21.87 14.81 14.86
C GLU A 68 -21.42 15.46 16.18
N GLN A 69 -21.07 16.74 16.12
CA GLN A 69 -20.57 17.48 17.30
C GLN A 69 -21.62 17.63 18.41
N LYS A 70 -22.89 17.75 18.02
CA LYS A 70 -24.04 17.74 18.94
C LYS A 70 -24.87 16.52 18.62
N GLU A 71 -25.34 15.82 19.66
CA GLU A 71 -26.14 14.61 19.51
C GLU A 71 -27.34 14.85 18.56
N GLY A 72 -27.43 14.04 17.50
CA GLY A 72 -28.47 14.10 16.48
C GLY A 72 -28.23 15.12 15.36
N CYS A 73 -27.21 15.97 15.47
CA CYS A 73 -26.95 17.06 14.52
C CYS A 73 -25.73 16.75 13.63
N PHE A 74 -25.99 16.12 12.49
CA PHE A 74 -24.96 15.76 11.51
C PHE A 74 -24.67 16.90 10.53
N ASN A 75 -23.38 17.09 10.19
CA ASN A 75 -22.95 18.05 9.18
C ASN A 75 -21.97 17.41 8.19
N PHE A 76 -22.37 17.42 6.91
CA PHE A 76 -21.61 16.93 5.76
C PHE A 76 -21.41 18.01 4.69
N SER A 77 -21.42 19.29 5.08
CA SER A 77 -21.29 20.42 4.16
C SER A 77 -19.92 21.09 4.27
N GLY A 78 -19.55 21.86 3.24
CA GLY A 78 -18.30 22.62 3.21
C GLY A 78 -17.08 21.70 3.33
N TRP A 79 -16.21 21.96 4.30
CA TRP A 79 -15.03 21.13 4.59
C TRP A 79 -15.38 19.71 5.11
N ARG A 80 -16.64 19.46 5.47
CA ARG A 80 -17.13 18.14 5.90
C ARG A 80 -17.77 17.34 4.77
N ASP A 81 -17.66 17.82 3.55
CA ASP A 81 -18.29 17.22 2.39
C ASP A 81 -17.53 15.99 1.89
N ILE A 82 -17.89 14.84 2.46
CA ILE A 82 -17.38 13.52 2.09
C ILE A 82 -17.76 13.17 0.66
N ASP A 83 -18.97 13.52 0.23
CA ASP A 83 -19.49 13.19 -1.09
C ASP A 83 -18.63 13.85 -2.18
N GLU A 84 -18.23 15.11 -1.95
CA GLU A 84 -17.30 15.80 -2.83
C GLU A 84 -15.87 15.26 -2.77
N PHE A 85 -15.36 14.89 -1.57
CA PHE A 85 -14.04 14.26 -1.47
C PHE A 85 -13.97 12.93 -2.25
N LEU A 86 -15.00 12.09 -2.14
CA LEU A 86 -15.07 10.80 -2.85
C LEU A 86 -15.20 11.00 -4.38
N ARG A 87 -16.04 11.95 -4.84
CA ARG A 87 -16.08 12.35 -6.26
C ARG A 87 -14.73 12.83 -6.78
N LEU A 88 -13.98 13.56 -5.95
CA LEU A 88 -12.67 14.07 -6.33
C LEU A 88 -11.65 12.93 -6.48
N CYS A 89 -11.71 11.92 -5.61
CA CYS A 89 -10.93 10.70 -5.78
C CYS A 89 -11.29 9.98 -7.10
N GLU A 90 -12.58 9.89 -7.42
CA GLU A 90 -13.08 9.30 -8.67
C GLU A 90 -12.58 10.06 -9.89
N LYS A 91 -12.66 11.40 -9.88
CA LYS A 91 -12.16 12.29 -10.94
C LYS A 91 -10.68 12.01 -11.29
N HIS A 92 -9.86 11.67 -10.30
CA HIS A 92 -8.44 11.37 -10.47
C HIS A 92 -8.14 9.88 -10.68
N GLY A 93 -9.17 9.05 -10.85
CA GLY A 93 -9.03 7.61 -11.08
C GLY A 93 -8.34 6.91 -9.91
N LEU A 94 -8.71 7.29 -8.69
CA LEU A 94 -8.28 6.67 -7.44
C LEU A 94 -9.45 5.89 -6.84
N TYR A 95 -9.19 4.63 -6.51
CA TYR A 95 -10.07 3.85 -5.66
C TYR A 95 -10.01 4.32 -4.21
N VAL A 96 -10.98 3.90 -3.39
CA VAL A 96 -11.07 4.27 -1.98
C VAL A 96 -11.31 3.04 -1.10
N ILE A 97 -10.51 2.93 -0.02
CA ILE A 97 -10.81 2.12 1.15
C ILE A 97 -11.50 3.02 2.17
N ALA A 98 -12.79 2.79 2.41
CA ALA A 98 -13.55 3.60 3.36
C ALA A 98 -13.43 3.02 4.77
N ARG A 99 -12.90 3.81 5.73
CA ARG A 99 -12.72 3.39 7.14
C ARG A 99 -13.58 4.23 8.10
N PRO A 100 -14.92 4.11 8.10
CA PRO A 100 -15.75 5.05 8.83
C PRO A 100 -15.84 4.83 10.35
N GLY A 101 -15.20 3.80 10.90
CA GLY A 101 -15.21 3.53 12.33
C GLY A 101 -16.28 2.50 12.75
N PRO A 102 -16.98 2.66 13.90
CA PRO A 102 -17.28 3.95 14.55
C PRO A 102 -16.13 4.56 15.35
N TYR A 103 -15.18 3.75 15.80
CA TYR A 103 -13.92 4.19 16.40
C TYR A 103 -12.82 4.09 15.34
N ILE A 104 -11.97 5.12 15.26
CA ILE A 104 -10.90 5.22 14.25
C ILE A 104 -9.50 5.41 14.84
N CYS A 105 -9.38 5.55 16.17
CA CYS A 105 -8.11 5.96 16.81
C CYS A 105 -7.55 7.25 16.18
N SER A 106 -6.59 7.10 15.26
CA SER A 106 -6.04 8.14 14.38
C SER A 106 -5.33 9.27 15.11
N GLU A 107 -4.91 9.08 16.37
CA GLU A 107 -4.41 10.15 17.23
C GLU A 107 -5.37 11.36 17.25
N TRP A 108 -6.67 11.09 17.13
CA TRP A 108 -7.75 12.07 17.03
C TRP A 108 -8.54 12.14 18.34
N ASP A 109 -9.19 13.27 18.60
CA ASP A 109 -9.96 13.47 19.83
C ASP A 109 -10.98 12.35 20.02
N PHE A 110 -10.98 11.78 21.22
CA PHE A 110 -11.73 10.60 21.64
C PHE A 110 -11.79 9.45 20.61
N GLY A 111 -10.73 9.30 19.80
CA GLY A 111 -10.61 8.30 18.74
C GLY A 111 -11.72 8.36 17.69
N GLY A 112 -12.26 9.57 17.46
CA GLY A 112 -13.36 9.83 16.54
C GLY A 112 -14.76 9.69 17.15
N LEU A 113 -14.90 9.18 18.38
CA LEU A 113 -16.20 9.09 19.04
C LEU A 113 -16.68 10.49 19.51
N PRO A 114 -17.97 10.82 19.44
CA PRO A 114 -18.46 12.11 19.91
C PRO A 114 -18.34 12.30 21.42
N ASN A 115 -17.87 13.47 21.86
CA ASN A 115 -17.65 13.78 23.28
C ASN A 115 -18.93 13.74 24.13
N TRP A 116 -20.10 13.96 23.52
CA TRP A 116 -21.38 13.84 24.24
C TRP A 116 -21.68 12.41 24.72
N LEU A 117 -20.99 11.38 24.20
CA LEU A 117 -21.07 10.02 24.73
C LEU A 117 -20.46 9.89 26.13
N ILE A 118 -19.50 10.76 26.51
CA ILE A 118 -18.87 10.74 27.84
C ILE A 118 -19.91 11.02 28.94
N GLY A 119 -20.92 11.85 28.64
CA GLY A 119 -22.03 12.14 29.54
C GLY A 119 -23.11 11.05 29.59
N LYS A 120 -22.92 9.94 28.87
CA LYS A 120 -23.87 8.81 28.82
C LYS A 120 -23.28 7.62 29.58
N ASN A 121 -24.16 6.80 30.15
CA ASN A 121 -23.77 5.53 30.75
C ASN A 121 -23.65 4.45 29.67
N VAL A 122 -22.61 4.53 28.84
CA VAL A 122 -22.35 3.60 27.72
C VAL A 122 -20.97 2.97 27.84
N ILE A 123 -20.83 1.75 27.35
CA ILE A 123 -19.52 1.10 27.20
C ILE A 123 -19.13 1.19 25.72
N PRO A 124 -18.22 2.10 25.33
CA PRO A 124 -17.86 2.27 23.93
C PRO A 124 -17.16 1.02 23.38
N ARG A 125 -17.27 0.83 22.06
CA ARG A 125 -16.65 -0.29 21.33
C ARG A 125 -17.07 -1.66 21.86
N SER A 126 -18.35 -1.83 22.14
CA SER A 126 -18.91 -3.06 22.72
C SER A 126 -20.34 -3.34 22.24
N LEU A 127 -20.91 -4.45 22.70
CA LEU A 127 -22.33 -4.78 22.48
C LEU A 127 -23.29 -4.04 23.43
N ASP A 128 -22.80 -3.06 24.20
CA ASP A 128 -23.68 -2.21 24.99
C ASP A 128 -24.81 -1.63 24.12
N ARG A 129 -26.04 -1.80 24.58
CA ARG A 129 -27.24 -1.49 23.79
C ARG A 129 -27.30 -0.02 23.40
N GLU A 130 -26.94 0.88 24.31
CA GLU A 130 -26.98 2.31 24.05
C GLU A 130 -25.81 2.72 23.13
N PHE A 131 -24.60 2.20 23.34
CA PHE A 131 -23.50 2.41 22.40
C PHE A 131 -23.86 1.95 20.97
N MET A 132 -24.35 0.71 20.82
CA MET A 132 -24.76 0.17 19.52
C MET A 132 -25.84 1.02 18.88
N LYS A 133 -26.86 1.46 19.63
CA LYS A 133 -27.88 2.38 19.14
C LYS A 133 -27.28 3.67 18.54
N TYR A 134 -26.31 4.29 19.21
CA TYR A 134 -25.67 5.52 18.68
C TYR A 134 -24.75 5.24 17.49
N ALA A 135 -23.94 4.18 17.55
CA ALA A 135 -23.07 3.77 16.45
C ALA A 135 -23.87 3.44 15.18
N LEU A 136 -25.00 2.75 15.32
CA LEU A 136 -25.88 2.43 14.20
C LEU A 136 -26.60 3.67 13.66
N ARG A 137 -26.99 4.64 14.52
CA ARG A 137 -27.50 5.94 14.07
C ARG A 137 -26.47 6.68 13.23
N TYR A 138 -25.19 6.66 13.61
CA TYR A 138 -24.12 7.23 12.80
C TYR A 138 -24.02 6.52 11.44
N TYR A 139 -24.09 5.19 11.41
CA TYR A 139 -24.16 4.43 10.16
C TYR A 139 -25.36 4.80 9.28
N ASP A 140 -26.53 5.05 9.87
CA ASP A 140 -27.72 5.49 9.14
C ASP A 140 -27.49 6.83 8.41
N GLN A 141 -26.53 7.65 8.85
CA GLN A 141 -26.21 8.94 8.24
C GLN A 141 -25.05 8.86 7.24
N ILE A 142 -23.98 8.13 7.57
CA ILE A 142 -22.77 8.10 6.76
C ILE A 142 -22.88 7.14 5.56
N LEU A 143 -23.53 5.99 5.74
CA LEU A 143 -23.58 4.95 4.70
C LEU A 143 -24.37 5.37 3.46
N PRO A 144 -25.47 6.15 3.54
CA PRO A 144 -26.11 6.68 2.33
C PRO A 144 -25.18 7.53 1.45
N ILE A 145 -24.17 8.19 2.03
CA ILE A 145 -23.16 8.93 1.27
C ILE A 145 -22.19 7.94 0.63
N ILE A 146 -21.56 7.07 1.43
CA ILE A 146 -20.56 6.09 0.94
C ILE A 146 -21.17 5.17 -0.14
N ARG A 147 -22.44 4.79 0.00
CA ARG A 147 -23.15 3.90 -0.94
C ARG A 147 -23.25 4.44 -2.36
N LYS A 148 -23.33 5.76 -2.54
CA LYS A 148 -23.32 6.39 -3.87
C LYS A 148 -22.01 6.14 -4.61
N HIS A 149 -20.93 5.97 -3.85
CA HIS A 149 -19.57 5.82 -4.36
C HIS A 149 -19.10 4.37 -4.39
N LEU A 150 -19.95 3.40 -4.04
CA LEU A 150 -19.57 1.99 -4.16
C LEU A 150 -19.31 1.66 -5.62
N VAL A 151 -18.25 0.90 -5.87
CA VAL A 151 -17.89 0.43 -7.21
C VAL A 151 -18.99 -0.39 -7.88
N THR A 152 -19.80 -1.10 -7.11
CA THR A 152 -21.02 -1.82 -7.54
C THR A 152 -22.15 -0.89 -8.02
N LYS A 153 -22.05 0.41 -7.73
CA LYS A 153 -22.95 1.49 -8.17
C LYS A 153 -22.27 2.42 -9.17
N GLY A 154 -21.11 2.05 -9.69
CA GLY A 154 -20.33 2.84 -10.65
C GLY A 154 -19.37 3.84 -10.02
N GLY A 155 -19.21 3.86 -8.69
CA GLY A 155 -18.23 4.71 -8.01
C GLY A 155 -16.85 4.06 -7.84
N ASN A 156 -16.07 4.54 -6.88
CA ASN A 156 -14.66 4.18 -6.67
C ASN A 156 -14.35 3.56 -5.29
N VAL A 157 -15.32 3.41 -4.39
CA VAL A 157 -15.13 2.73 -3.09
C VAL A 157 -15.16 1.22 -3.31
N ILE A 158 -14.03 0.58 -3.05
CA ILE A 158 -13.79 -0.85 -3.35
C ILE A 158 -13.69 -1.73 -2.10
N LEU A 159 -13.30 -1.15 -0.96
CA LEU A 159 -13.22 -1.84 0.33
C LEU A 159 -13.84 -1.00 1.42
N PHE A 160 -14.44 -1.67 2.40
CA PHE A 160 -15.05 -1.03 3.56
C PHE A 160 -14.46 -1.63 4.84
N GLN A 161 -13.82 -0.82 5.67
CA GLN A 161 -13.33 -1.26 6.97
C GLN A 161 -14.37 -1.00 8.06
N ILE A 162 -14.69 -2.02 8.86
CA ILE A 162 -15.43 -1.86 10.11
C ILE A 162 -14.47 -1.73 11.28
N GLU A 163 -14.76 -0.84 12.23
CA GLU A 163 -13.95 -0.65 13.44
C GLU A 163 -12.47 -0.31 13.11
N ASN A 164 -11.60 -0.29 14.12
CA ASN A 164 -10.17 -0.07 13.99
C ASN A 164 -9.39 -0.73 15.11
N GLU A 165 -8.43 -1.61 14.81
CA GLU A 165 -7.50 -2.20 15.79
C GLU A 165 -8.24 -2.72 17.04
N TYR A 166 -9.16 -3.65 16.84
CA TYR A 166 -9.99 -4.19 17.93
C TYR A 166 -9.34 -5.42 18.57
N PHE A 167 -8.26 -5.20 19.33
CA PHE A 167 -7.44 -6.28 19.92
C PHE A 167 -8.13 -7.12 21.02
N TRP A 168 -9.39 -6.84 21.36
CA TRP A 168 -10.09 -7.43 22.50
C TRP A 168 -10.81 -8.76 22.17
N GLY A 169 -10.86 -9.16 20.89
CA GLY A 169 -11.38 -10.47 20.46
C GLY A 169 -12.87 -10.68 20.66
N ASN A 170 -13.66 -9.60 20.76
CA ASN A 170 -15.13 -9.68 20.81
C ASN A 170 -15.69 -9.83 19.38
N VAL A 171 -15.54 -11.02 18.82
CA VAL A 171 -16.06 -11.37 17.48
C VAL A 171 -17.57 -11.07 17.35
N PRO A 172 -18.45 -11.36 18.34
CA PRO A 172 -19.87 -10.99 18.25
C PRO A 172 -20.14 -9.50 18.03
N TYR A 173 -19.37 -8.60 18.63
CA TYR A 173 -19.48 -7.16 18.39
C TYR A 173 -19.15 -6.80 16.93
N LEU A 174 -18.02 -7.29 16.43
CA LEU A 174 -17.58 -7.00 15.05
C LEU A 174 -18.52 -7.62 14.01
N LEU A 175 -19.03 -8.82 14.26
CA LEU A 175 -20.06 -9.43 13.42
C LEU A 175 -21.38 -8.64 13.44
N SER A 176 -21.74 -8.05 14.58
CA SER A 176 -22.93 -7.18 14.65
C SER A 176 -22.75 -5.91 13.81
N LEU A 177 -21.55 -5.32 13.79
CA LEU A 177 -21.24 -4.21 12.89
C LEU A 177 -21.25 -4.64 11.42
N TYR A 178 -20.67 -5.81 11.12
CA TYR A 178 -20.69 -6.39 9.78
C TYR A 178 -22.11 -6.56 9.25
N GLU A 179 -22.99 -7.22 10.01
CA GLU A 179 -24.38 -7.42 9.59
C GLU A 179 -25.10 -6.06 9.44
N ALA A 180 -24.87 -5.13 10.36
CA ALA A 180 -25.46 -3.81 10.30
C ALA A 180 -25.09 -3.01 9.04
N VAL A 181 -23.83 -3.07 8.58
CA VAL A 181 -23.41 -2.39 7.35
C VAL A 181 -23.89 -3.13 6.09
N ARG A 182 -24.00 -4.47 6.14
CA ARG A 182 -24.59 -5.28 5.07
C ARG A 182 -26.07 -4.97 4.88
N GLU A 183 -26.86 -4.96 5.95
CA GLU A 183 -28.28 -4.58 5.93
C GLU A 183 -28.51 -3.17 5.38
N ARG A 184 -27.54 -2.27 5.62
CA ARG A 184 -27.57 -0.89 5.12
C ARG A 184 -27.10 -0.75 3.67
N GLY A 185 -26.68 -1.85 3.02
CA GLY A 185 -26.41 -1.90 1.59
C GLY A 185 -24.94 -1.73 1.19
N ILE A 186 -23.99 -2.04 2.07
CA ILE A 186 -22.59 -2.24 1.68
C ILE A 186 -22.49 -3.63 1.04
N ASP A 187 -22.23 -3.66 -0.28
CA ASP A 187 -22.19 -4.88 -1.11
C ASP A 187 -20.79 -5.23 -1.65
N ILE A 188 -19.76 -4.54 -1.16
CA ILE A 188 -18.32 -4.78 -1.44
C ILE A 188 -17.65 -5.61 -0.33
N PRO A 189 -16.41 -6.10 -0.49
CA PRO A 189 -15.70 -6.78 0.59
C PRO A 189 -15.53 -5.90 1.84
N ILE A 190 -15.71 -6.51 3.00
CA ILE A 190 -15.54 -5.85 4.31
C ILE A 190 -14.26 -6.37 4.94
N VAL A 191 -13.43 -5.43 5.39
CA VAL A 191 -12.11 -5.66 5.97
C VAL A 191 -12.06 -5.20 7.43
N HIS A 192 -11.05 -5.64 8.15
CA HIS A 192 -10.63 -5.08 9.42
C HIS A 192 -9.11 -4.91 9.44
N ASN A 193 -8.59 -4.10 10.37
CA ASN A 193 -7.16 -3.99 10.61
C ASN A 193 -6.77 -4.52 12.00
N VAL A 194 -6.07 -5.64 11.98
CA VAL A 194 -5.53 -6.37 13.14
C VAL A 194 -6.58 -6.87 14.14
N ASP A 195 -7.29 -7.92 13.75
CA ASP A 195 -8.00 -8.79 14.69
C ASP A 195 -7.88 -10.25 14.25
N ARG A 196 -6.88 -10.94 14.81
CA ARG A 196 -6.62 -12.38 14.57
C ARG A 196 -7.85 -13.25 14.86
N PHE A 197 -8.75 -12.83 15.75
CA PHE A 197 -9.98 -13.58 16.07
C PHE A 197 -11.02 -13.54 14.94
N LEU A 198 -10.89 -12.62 13.97
CA LEU A 198 -11.73 -12.58 12.76
C LEU A 198 -11.29 -13.56 11.67
N ARG A 199 -10.08 -14.13 11.76
CA ARG A 199 -9.59 -15.12 10.78
C ARG A 199 -10.51 -16.34 10.79
N GLY A 200 -10.97 -16.75 9.61
CA GLY A 200 -12.00 -17.79 9.45
C GLY A 200 -13.47 -17.28 9.46
N THR A 201 -13.70 -15.98 9.69
CA THR A 201 -15.03 -15.36 9.50
C THR A 201 -15.19 -14.81 8.08
N GLN A 202 -16.33 -14.18 7.75
CA GLN A 202 -16.54 -13.49 6.48
C GLN A 202 -15.82 -12.12 6.35
N ILE A 203 -15.28 -11.57 7.43
CA ILE A 203 -14.48 -10.34 7.41
C ILE A 203 -13.04 -10.68 7.04
N ILE A 204 -12.41 -9.91 6.16
CA ILE A 204 -10.99 -10.11 5.81
C ILE A 204 -10.12 -9.39 6.85
N ASP A 205 -9.27 -10.14 7.55
CA ASP A 205 -8.31 -9.59 8.49
C ASP A 205 -6.99 -9.18 7.80
N SER A 206 -6.28 -8.21 8.38
CA SER A 206 -4.97 -7.71 7.93
C SER A 206 -3.92 -7.78 9.04
N ILE A 207 -2.72 -7.31 8.73
CA ILE A 207 -1.74 -6.88 9.72
C ILE A 207 -1.48 -5.38 9.56
N ASP A 208 -0.98 -4.75 10.63
CA ASP A 208 -0.46 -3.38 10.63
C ASP A 208 0.99 -3.44 11.11
N ILE A 209 1.87 -2.71 10.44
CA ILE A 209 3.33 -2.86 10.55
C ILE A 209 3.94 -1.53 10.97
N TYR A 210 4.29 -1.43 12.26
CA TYR A 210 5.03 -0.31 12.89
C TYR A 210 6.24 -0.79 13.72
N PRO A 211 7.19 -1.51 13.10
CA PRO A 211 8.36 -2.10 13.76
C PRO A 211 9.41 -1.05 14.13
N ASP A 212 10.38 -1.44 14.97
CA ASP A 212 11.58 -0.62 15.13
C ASP A 212 12.41 -0.66 13.83
N PRO A 213 13.03 0.46 13.42
CA PRO A 213 13.82 0.50 12.18
C PRO A 213 14.88 -0.60 12.15
N TRP A 214 14.99 -1.27 10.99
CA TRP A 214 15.95 -2.35 10.72
C TRP A 214 15.61 -3.71 11.33
N ASP A 215 14.49 -3.85 12.05
CA ASP A 215 13.95 -5.15 12.47
C ASP A 215 12.97 -5.71 11.44
N LEU A 216 13.48 -6.59 10.56
CA LEU A 216 12.65 -7.33 9.60
C LEU A 216 11.98 -8.57 10.21
N ASP A 217 12.54 -9.13 11.28
CA ASP A 217 12.10 -10.44 11.80
C ASP A 217 10.67 -10.34 12.38
N GLY A 218 10.34 -9.22 13.03
CA GLY A 218 8.99 -8.95 13.55
C GLY A 218 7.94 -8.92 12.43
N PRO A 219 8.05 -8.03 11.43
CA PRO A 219 7.15 -7.97 10.28
C PRO A 219 7.05 -9.29 9.51
N GLU A 220 8.17 -10.00 9.29
CA GLU A 220 8.15 -11.28 8.59
C GLU A 220 7.37 -12.35 9.36
N LYS A 221 7.49 -12.42 10.69
CA LYS A 221 6.70 -13.34 11.52
C LYS A 221 5.22 -13.01 11.50
N GLN A 222 4.85 -11.73 11.52
CA GLN A 222 3.46 -11.32 11.38
C GLN A 222 2.88 -11.73 10.02
N ALA A 223 3.66 -11.53 8.96
CA ALA A 223 3.32 -11.96 7.61
C ALA A 223 3.08 -13.47 7.53
N GLU A 224 3.99 -14.26 8.10
CA GLU A 224 3.89 -15.73 8.15
C GLU A 224 2.63 -16.19 8.91
N SER A 225 2.34 -15.60 10.08
CA SER A 225 1.11 -15.86 10.83
C SER A 225 -0.15 -15.56 10.01
N LEU A 226 -0.20 -14.42 9.31
CA LEU A 226 -1.36 -14.09 8.45
C LEU A 226 -1.52 -15.10 7.31
N ILE A 227 -0.42 -15.50 6.67
CA ILE A 227 -0.42 -16.47 5.56
C ILE A 227 -0.92 -17.84 6.03
N GLU A 228 -0.48 -18.30 7.20
CA GLU A 228 -0.84 -19.61 7.75
C GLU A 228 -2.30 -19.67 8.22
N GLU A 229 -2.80 -18.58 8.80
CA GLU A 229 -4.10 -18.59 9.48
C GLU A 229 -5.25 -18.05 8.64
N GLN A 230 -4.93 -17.30 7.58
CA GLN A 230 -5.89 -16.79 6.62
C GLN A 230 -5.49 -17.12 5.17
N PRO A 231 -5.31 -18.43 4.84
CA PRO A 231 -4.76 -18.84 3.56
C PRO A 231 -5.68 -18.54 2.37
N ASP A 232 -7.01 -18.47 2.59
CA ASP A 232 -8.07 -18.34 1.58
C ASP A 232 -8.37 -16.90 1.14
N LYS A 233 -7.72 -15.90 1.73
CA LYS A 233 -7.93 -14.47 1.46
C LYS A 233 -6.63 -13.77 1.03
N PRO A 234 -6.71 -12.61 0.37
CA PRO A 234 -5.54 -11.86 -0.04
C PRO A 234 -4.78 -11.32 1.17
N LYS A 235 -3.46 -11.19 1.03
CA LYS A 235 -2.58 -10.74 2.12
C LYS A 235 -2.49 -9.23 2.02
N MET A 236 -2.87 -8.56 3.10
CA MET A 236 -3.05 -7.11 3.11
C MET A 236 -2.43 -6.47 4.35
N ILE A 237 -1.86 -5.29 4.14
CA ILE A 237 -1.39 -4.39 5.20
C ILE A 237 -2.25 -3.14 5.15
N MET A 238 -3.10 -2.96 6.16
CA MET A 238 -4.02 -1.82 6.24
C MET A 238 -3.32 -0.59 6.81
N GLU A 239 -2.26 -0.77 7.61
CA GLU A 239 -1.37 0.31 8.02
C GLU A 239 0.10 -0.12 7.91
N PHE A 240 0.78 0.41 6.90
CA PHE A 240 2.22 0.26 6.72
C PHE A 240 2.91 1.54 7.18
N GLU A 241 3.91 1.43 8.05
CA GLU A 241 4.65 2.57 8.61
C GLU A 241 5.11 3.57 7.53
N GLY A 242 4.39 4.68 7.45
CA GLY A 242 4.68 5.82 6.61
C GLY A 242 5.38 6.95 7.36
N GLY A 243 5.77 6.73 8.63
CA GLY A 243 6.38 7.71 9.52
C GLY A 243 5.89 7.55 10.97
N TRP A 244 5.83 8.63 11.76
CA TRP A 244 5.36 8.58 13.15
C TRP A 244 4.66 9.87 13.60
N PHE A 245 3.71 9.78 14.53
CA PHE A 245 3.03 10.97 15.07
C PHE A 245 3.94 11.76 16.02
N SER A 246 3.57 13.02 16.29
CA SER A 246 4.28 13.91 17.23
C SER A 246 3.48 14.10 18.51
N SER A 247 4.16 14.06 19.65
CA SER A 247 3.56 14.33 20.96
C SER A 247 3.86 15.76 21.44
N PHE A 248 2.95 16.35 22.20
CA PHE A 248 3.15 17.66 22.82
C PHE A 248 4.35 17.64 23.79
N GLY A 249 5.30 18.56 23.60
CA GLY A 249 6.57 18.58 24.34
C GLY A 249 7.49 17.38 24.03
N GLY A 250 7.08 16.49 23.14
CA GLY A 250 7.89 15.41 22.59
C GLY A 250 8.79 15.91 21.47
N ARG A 251 9.63 15.02 20.99
CA ARG A 251 10.47 15.29 19.83
C ARG A 251 9.68 15.09 18.54
N LEU A 252 10.15 15.69 17.44
CA LEU A 252 9.61 15.43 16.11
C LEU A 252 9.84 13.95 15.73
N PRO A 253 9.08 13.41 14.76
CA PRO A 253 9.12 11.99 14.39
C PRO A 253 10.52 11.48 14.02
N THR A 254 11.41 12.38 13.60
CA THR A 254 12.82 12.12 13.30
C THR A 254 13.62 11.56 14.48
N ASP A 255 13.18 11.76 15.72
CA ASP A 255 14.01 11.47 16.88
C ASP A 255 13.68 10.14 17.60
N ARG A 256 12.77 9.30 17.07
CA ARG A 256 12.54 7.90 17.52
C ARG A 256 13.70 6.96 17.09
N GLY A 257 14.78 7.53 16.57
CA GLY A 257 15.70 6.85 15.64
C GLY A 257 15.08 7.00 14.27
N ASP A 258 15.78 7.66 13.34
CA ASP A 258 15.26 7.97 12.02
C ASP A 258 14.50 6.74 11.45
N ILE A 259 13.29 6.96 10.91
CA ILE A 259 12.61 6.00 10.02
C ILE A 259 13.07 6.37 8.60
N PRO A 260 14.30 6.01 8.21
CA PRO A 260 14.89 6.46 6.99
C PRO A 260 14.18 5.83 5.80
N VAL A 261 14.36 6.42 4.64
CA VAL A 261 13.64 5.99 3.44
C VAL A 261 14.10 4.62 2.95
N GLU A 262 15.32 4.23 3.26
CA GLU A 262 15.88 2.90 3.02
C GLU A 262 15.16 1.83 3.85
N TRP A 263 14.70 2.18 5.06
CA TRP A 263 13.87 1.27 5.86
C TRP A 263 12.52 1.03 5.18
N THR A 264 11.86 2.09 4.74
CA THR A 264 10.61 1.99 3.96
C THR A 264 10.81 1.16 2.69
N ASP A 265 11.88 1.42 1.93
CA ASP A 265 12.22 0.68 0.69
C ASP A 265 12.39 -0.81 0.97
N MET A 266 13.21 -1.16 1.96
CA MET A 266 13.55 -2.54 2.29
C MET A 266 12.35 -3.32 2.83
N LEU A 267 11.59 -2.72 3.75
CA LEU A 267 10.40 -3.34 4.33
C LEU A 267 9.30 -3.54 3.28
N LEU A 268 9.05 -2.53 2.44
CA LEU A 268 8.04 -2.60 1.37
C LEU A 268 8.34 -3.74 0.39
N LYS A 269 9.59 -3.82 -0.08
CA LYS A 269 10.02 -4.89 -1.00
C LYS A 269 9.91 -6.27 -0.36
N THR A 270 10.30 -6.39 0.92
CA THR A 270 10.16 -7.64 1.68
C THR A 270 8.69 -8.08 1.73
N MET A 271 7.76 -7.18 2.04
CA MET A 271 6.34 -7.49 2.12
C MET A 271 5.73 -7.88 0.77
N ILE A 272 6.12 -7.22 -0.33
CA ILE A 272 5.71 -7.61 -1.69
C ILE A 272 6.16 -9.04 -1.99
N PHE A 273 7.39 -9.40 -1.62
CA PHE A 273 7.94 -10.75 -1.85
C PHE A 273 7.41 -11.83 -0.88
N LYS A 274 6.69 -11.42 0.18
CA LYS A 274 5.85 -12.31 0.99
C LYS A 274 4.44 -12.51 0.38
N GLY A 275 4.16 -11.93 -0.79
CA GLY A 275 2.90 -12.11 -1.52
C GLY A 275 1.78 -11.17 -1.10
N PHE A 276 2.11 -10.04 -0.46
CA PHE A 276 1.12 -9.00 -0.14
C PHE A 276 0.71 -8.26 -1.40
N SER A 277 -0.60 -8.10 -1.59
CA SER A 277 -1.20 -7.47 -2.77
C SER A 277 -2.07 -6.26 -2.44
N LEU A 278 -2.14 -5.88 -1.15
CA LEU A 278 -2.65 -4.60 -0.69
C LEU A 278 -1.68 -4.05 0.35
N ILE A 279 -1.16 -2.85 0.09
CA ILE A 279 -0.32 -2.11 1.03
C ILE A 279 -0.85 -0.67 1.11
N ASN A 280 -1.24 -0.25 2.32
CA ASN A 280 -1.68 1.11 2.59
C ASN A 280 -0.67 1.85 3.49
N PHE A 281 -0.04 2.91 2.97
CA PHE A 281 0.92 3.71 3.74
C PHE A 281 0.21 4.62 4.74
N TYR A 282 0.38 4.34 6.03
CA TYR A 282 -0.14 5.16 7.12
C TYR A 282 1.01 5.94 7.78
N MET A 283 1.13 7.26 7.63
CA MET A 283 0.41 8.15 6.73
C MET A 283 1.15 8.34 5.39
N PHE A 284 0.41 8.48 4.30
CA PHE A 284 0.98 8.98 3.04
C PHE A 284 0.95 10.52 2.99
N HIS A 285 -0.09 11.12 3.55
CA HIS A 285 -0.14 12.53 3.92
C HIS A 285 -0.91 12.68 5.23
N GLY A 286 -0.23 13.14 6.28
CA GLY A 286 -0.88 13.27 7.59
C GLY A 286 -1.71 14.55 7.76
N GLY A 287 -1.18 15.71 7.37
CA GLY A 287 -1.87 17.00 7.45
C GLY A 287 -1.74 17.67 8.83
N THR A 288 -2.77 18.40 9.26
CA THR A 288 -2.75 19.18 10.51
C THR A 288 -3.95 18.83 11.39
N ASN A 289 -3.72 18.72 12.70
CA ASN A 289 -4.79 18.71 13.70
C ASN A 289 -5.24 20.14 13.97
N PHE A 290 -6.16 20.66 13.15
CA PHE A 290 -6.72 21.99 13.37
C PHE A 290 -7.58 22.07 14.63
N GLY A 291 -7.71 23.25 15.23
CA GLY A 291 -8.56 23.46 16.40
C GLY A 291 -8.18 22.57 17.58
N TYR A 292 -9.17 21.91 18.19
CA TYR A 292 -9.00 21.07 19.39
C TYR A 292 -9.28 19.59 19.11
N TRP A 293 -8.99 19.12 17.90
CA TRP A 293 -9.27 17.73 17.49
C TRP A 293 -8.12 16.74 17.71
N THR A 294 -7.02 17.19 18.31
CA THR A 294 -5.90 16.32 18.66
C THR A 294 -6.33 15.28 19.69
N GLY A 295 -5.86 14.04 19.54
CA GLY A 295 -5.86 13.07 20.62
C GLY A 295 -5.04 13.53 21.83
N LYS A 296 -5.18 12.83 22.95
CA LYS A 296 -4.46 13.16 24.19
C LYS A 296 -2.95 13.16 23.95
N ASN A 297 -2.29 14.25 24.35
CA ASN A 297 -0.84 14.47 24.23
C ASN A 297 -0.31 14.52 22.78
N ILE A 298 -1.17 14.63 21.77
CA ILE A 298 -0.76 14.75 20.37
C ILE A 298 -0.55 16.22 20.00
N ALA A 299 0.49 16.51 19.22
CA ALA A 299 0.79 17.85 18.76
C ALA A 299 -0.17 18.32 17.66
N SER A 300 -0.21 19.63 17.40
CA SER A 300 -1.01 20.19 16.30
C SER A 300 -0.53 19.72 14.93
N THR A 301 0.80 19.61 14.75
CA THR A 301 1.35 19.00 13.54
C THR A 301 0.96 17.53 13.48
N TYR A 302 0.44 17.11 12.33
CA TYR A 302 0.29 15.71 11.99
C TYR A 302 1.07 15.42 10.69
N ASP A 303 2.19 16.11 10.47
CA ASP A 303 3.08 15.90 9.32
C ASP A 303 3.48 14.44 9.16
N TYR A 304 3.64 13.75 10.29
CA TYR A 304 3.99 12.34 10.39
C TYR A 304 5.37 11.99 9.82
N GLN A 305 6.12 12.98 9.33
CA GLN A 305 7.22 12.79 8.38
C GLN A 305 6.76 12.03 7.12
N ALA A 306 5.48 12.10 6.74
CA ALA A 306 4.90 11.32 5.66
C ALA A 306 5.55 11.60 4.29
N ALA A 307 5.24 10.75 3.30
CA ALA A 307 5.70 10.93 1.92
C ALA A 307 5.34 12.32 1.35
N ILE A 308 4.14 12.80 1.66
CA ILE A 308 3.74 14.19 1.42
C ILE A 308 3.71 14.90 2.78
N ARG A 309 4.58 15.90 2.94
CA ARG A 309 4.69 16.73 4.14
C ARG A 309 3.39 17.49 4.43
N GLU A 310 3.25 18.02 5.64
CA GLU A 310 2.08 18.77 6.11
C GLU A 310 1.71 19.94 5.18
N TRP A 311 2.70 20.72 4.71
CA TRP A 311 2.51 21.81 3.74
C TRP A 311 2.49 21.36 2.28
N GLY A 312 2.62 20.05 2.04
CA GLY A 312 2.41 19.45 0.74
C GLY A 312 3.63 19.22 -0.13
N GLU A 313 4.83 19.49 0.39
CA GLU A 313 6.10 19.12 -0.24
C GLU A 313 6.27 17.61 -0.31
N LEU A 314 7.00 17.13 -1.31
CA LEU A 314 7.31 15.72 -1.48
C LEU A 314 8.61 15.41 -0.73
N GLY A 315 8.54 14.55 0.28
CA GLY A 315 9.71 14.08 1.01
C GLY A 315 10.38 12.88 0.31
N ASP A 316 11.59 12.52 0.74
CA ASP A 316 12.37 11.44 0.13
C ASP A 316 11.63 10.10 0.05
N ARG A 317 10.79 9.80 1.05
CA ARG A 317 9.96 8.57 1.08
C ARG A 317 8.99 8.49 -0.10
N TYR A 318 8.51 9.64 -0.60
CA TYR A 318 7.65 9.69 -1.78
C TYR A 318 8.31 9.06 -3.01
N TRP A 319 9.60 9.34 -3.23
CA TRP A 319 10.32 8.86 -4.41
C TRP A 319 10.60 7.37 -4.33
N VAL A 320 10.91 6.85 -3.13
CA VAL A 320 11.01 5.40 -2.88
C VAL A 320 9.70 4.68 -3.20
N ILE A 321 8.58 5.17 -2.65
CA ILE A 321 7.24 4.62 -2.89
C ILE A 321 6.91 4.69 -4.39
N ARG A 322 7.23 5.81 -5.06
CA ARG A 322 6.99 5.99 -6.49
C ARG A 322 7.76 5.00 -7.36
N LEU A 323 9.02 4.72 -7.06
CA LEU A 323 9.84 3.76 -7.83
C LEU A 323 9.20 2.36 -7.81
N ILE A 324 8.68 1.94 -6.66
CA ILE A 324 8.04 0.63 -6.49
C ILE A 324 6.63 0.60 -7.08
N GLY A 325 5.85 1.67 -6.91
CA GLY A 325 4.54 1.79 -7.55
C GLY A 325 4.60 1.70 -9.07
N ALA A 326 5.60 2.32 -9.69
CA ALA A 326 5.83 2.26 -11.14
C ALA A 326 6.15 0.82 -11.63
N LEU A 327 6.99 0.10 -10.87
CA LEU A 327 7.30 -1.30 -11.12
C LEU A 327 6.05 -2.18 -11.02
N ILE A 328 5.26 -2.00 -9.96
CA ILE A 328 4.01 -2.72 -9.75
C ILE A 328 3.04 -2.44 -10.88
N GLU A 329 2.87 -1.18 -11.31
CA GLU A 329 1.95 -0.85 -12.42
C GLU A 329 2.38 -1.55 -13.73
N SER A 330 3.69 -1.54 -14.04
CA SER A 330 4.23 -2.16 -15.26
C SER A 330 4.02 -3.67 -15.31
N PHE A 331 4.03 -4.33 -14.15
CA PHE A 331 3.99 -5.79 -14.05
C PHE A 331 2.90 -6.28 -13.08
N SER A 332 1.78 -5.56 -13.02
CA SER A 332 0.74 -5.77 -11.99
C SER A 332 0.30 -7.24 -11.94
N GLU A 333 0.10 -7.86 -13.10
CA GLU A 333 -0.34 -9.25 -13.19
C GLU A 333 0.64 -10.22 -12.50
N ILE A 334 1.96 -10.01 -12.66
CA ILE A 334 2.98 -10.81 -11.98
C ILE A 334 2.83 -10.62 -10.46
N PHE A 335 2.81 -9.39 -9.96
CA PHE A 335 2.74 -9.13 -8.52
C PHE A 335 1.41 -9.56 -7.88
N THR A 336 0.31 -9.63 -8.64
CA THR A 336 -1.00 -10.04 -8.13
C THR A 336 -1.30 -11.52 -8.25
N SER A 337 -0.52 -12.27 -9.03
CA SER A 337 -0.81 -13.68 -9.37
C SER A 337 0.41 -14.60 -9.31
N CYS A 338 1.56 -14.11 -8.86
CA CYS A 338 2.77 -14.90 -8.69
C CYS A 338 2.62 -16.06 -7.69
N ILE A 339 3.63 -16.92 -7.65
CA ILE A 339 3.91 -17.87 -6.58
C ILE A 339 5.26 -17.50 -5.95
N ILE A 340 5.40 -17.72 -4.65
CA ILE A 340 6.69 -17.57 -3.97
C ILE A 340 7.53 -18.83 -4.27
N ASP A 341 8.61 -18.67 -5.03
CA ASP A 341 9.50 -19.77 -5.42
C ASP A 341 10.75 -19.76 -4.53
N LYS A 342 10.88 -20.75 -3.65
CA LYS A 342 12.04 -20.90 -2.75
C LYS A 342 13.24 -21.60 -3.41
N THR A 343 13.09 -22.03 -4.66
CA THR A 343 14.06 -22.88 -5.37
C THR A 343 14.75 -22.18 -6.54
N LEU A 344 14.26 -21.00 -6.95
CA LEU A 344 14.82 -20.23 -8.06
C LEU A 344 16.12 -19.52 -7.72
N ILE A 345 16.29 -19.05 -6.47
CA ILE A 345 17.48 -18.36 -6.00
C ILE A 345 17.97 -18.91 -4.67
N THR A 346 19.29 -18.97 -4.50
CA THR A 346 19.95 -19.25 -3.23
C THR A 346 21.11 -18.28 -2.99
N CYS A 347 21.42 -18.04 -1.72
CA CYS A 347 22.59 -17.27 -1.26
C CYS A 347 23.26 -18.05 -0.13
N LYS A 348 24.60 -18.11 -0.12
CA LYS A 348 25.37 -18.78 0.93
C LYS A 348 25.76 -17.85 2.07
N ASP A 349 25.79 -16.54 1.83
CA ASP A 349 26.11 -15.54 2.84
C ASP A 349 24.87 -15.31 3.73
N PRO A 350 24.94 -15.62 5.04
CA PRO A 350 23.80 -15.48 5.96
C PRO A 350 23.40 -14.02 6.23
N ASP A 351 24.28 -13.06 5.92
CA ASP A 351 23.98 -11.62 6.07
C ASP A 351 23.09 -11.07 4.94
N PHE A 352 22.89 -11.89 3.89
CA PHE A 352 22.03 -11.56 2.77
C PHE A 352 20.81 -12.48 2.73
N GLN A 353 19.64 -11.87 2.62
CA GLN A 353 18.40 -12.60 2.42
C GLN A 353 18.02 -12.55 0.94
N VAL A 354 17.59 -13.69 0.41
CA VAL A 354 17.09 -13.80 -0.96
C VAL A 354 15.69 -14.39 -0.97
N SER A 355 14.85 -13.89 -1.87
CA SER A 355 13.55 -14.49 -2.16
C SER A 355 13.20 -14.28 -3.63
N SER A 356 12.21 -15.01 -4.13
CA SER A 356 11.78 -14.85 -5.50
C SER A 356 10.29 -15.11 -5.68
N ILE A 357 9.74 -14.44 -6.68
CA ILE A 357 8.37 -14.63 -7.15
C ILE A 357 8.39 -15.06 -8.61
N THR A 358 7.53 -16.01 -8.95
CA THR A 358 7.45 -16.64 -10.27
C THR A 358 6.05 -16.49 -10.86
N HIS A 359 5.99 -16.15 -12.14
CA HIS A 359 4.75 -16.09 -12.94
C HIS A 359 5.04 -16.51 -14.39
N GLU A 360 4.02 -16.90 -15.15
CA GLU A 360 4.18 -17.29 -16.57
C GLU A 360 4.74 -16.18 -17.46
N LYS A 361 4.60 -14.92 -17.03
CA LYS A 361 5.12 -13.73 -17.71
C LYS A 361 6.52 -13.32 -17.26
N GLY A 362 7.10 -14.02 -16.28
CA GLY A 362 8.44 -13.78 -15.79
C GLY A 362 8.55 -13.84 -14.28
N ASN A 363 9.78 -13.65 -13.81
CA ASN A 363 10.13 -13.78 -12.40
C ASN A 363 10.80 -12.50 -11.90
N PHE A 364 10.73 -12.28 -10.60
CA PHE A 364 11.53 -11.28 -9.92
C PHE A 364 12.22 -11.91 -8.72
N ILE A 365 13.41 -11.39 -8.43
CA ILE A 365 14.26 -11.80 -7.34
C ILE A 365 14.45 -10.60 -6.42
N LEU A 366 14.37 -10.84 -5.11
CA LEU A 366 14.75 -9.88 -4.08
C LEU A 366 16.10 -10.30 -3.50
N VAL A 367 17.04 -9.37 -3.45
CA VAL A 367 18.30 -9.51 -2.72
C VAL A 367 18.37 -8.41 -1.68
N THR A 368 18.49 -8.77 -0.41
CA THR A 368 18.48 -7.84 0.72
C THR A 368 19.80 -7.94 1.47
N ASN A 369 20.47 -6.81 1.69
CA ASN A 369 21.66 -6.69 2.52
C ASN A 369 21.26 -6.18 3.91
N LYS A 370 21.35 -7.04 4.94
CA LYS A 370 21.02 -6.67 6.33
C LYS A 370 22.16 -5.90 7.01
N LYS A 371 23.37 -5.90 6.45
CA LYS A 371 24.54 -5.20 7.03
C LYS A 371 24.42 -3.68 6.89
N PRO A 372 24.95 -2.89 7.83
CA PRO A 372 25.07 -1.44 7.69
C PRO A 372 25.98 -0.99 6.53
N GLU A 373 26.91 -1.83 6.09
CA GLU A 373 27.89 -1.51 5.06
C GLU A 373 27.55 -2.07 3.68
N ARG A 374 28.02 -1.37 2.66
CA ARG A 374 27.99 -1.83 1.26
C ARG A 374 28.82 -3.09 1.10
N ALA A 375 28.27 -4.10 0.45
CA ALA A 375 28.95 -5.38 0.26
C ALA A 375 28.60 -6.01 -1.09
N ASP A 376 29.51 -6.87 -1.57
CA ASP A 376 29.27 -7.75 -2.71
C ASP A 376 28.70 -9.07 -2.20
N VAL A 377 27.71 -9.61 -2.90
CA VAL A 377 27.15 -10.94 -2.65
C VAL A 377 27.14 -11.76 -3.93
N THR A 378 27.45 -13.03 -3.77
CA THR A 378 27.28 -14.03 -4.82
C THR A 378 25.95 -14.75 -4.62
N ILE A 379 25.06 -14.61 -5.59
CA ILE A 379 23.79 -15.32 -5.66
C ILE A 379 23.86 -16.41 -6.73
N PHE A 380 23.15 -17.51 -6.50
CA PHE A 380 22.99 -18.58 -7.48
C PHE A 380 21.54 -18.61 -7.95
N ILE A 381 21.34 -18.38 -9.24
CA ILE A 381 20.04 -18.40 -9.90
C ILE A 381 19.95 -19.71 -10.69
N ARG A 382 18.88 -20.47 -10.49
CA ARG A 382 18.61 -21.69 -11.25
C ARG A 382 18.64 -21.38 -12.75
N ASP A 383 19.28 -22.24 -13.53
CA ASP A 383 19.46 -22.15 -15.00
C ASP A 383 20.36 -21.01 -15.52
N LEU A 384 20.57 -19.93 -14.76
CA LEU A 384 21.46 -18.81 -15.13
C LEU A 384 22.84 -18.88 -14.45
N GLY A 385 22.96 -19.63 -13.35
CA GLY A 385 24.21 -19.85 -12.63
C GLY A 385 24.55 -18.73 -11.65
N GLU A 386 25.86 -18.52 -11.46
CA GLU A 386 26.38 -17.57 -10.49
C GLU A 386 26.28 -16.12 -10.99
N LYS A 387 25.78 -15.22 -10.14
CA LYS A 387 25.80 -13.77 -10.37
C LYS A 387 26.35 -13.05 -9.15
N ARG A 388 27.21 -12.06 -9.37
CA ARG A 388 27.75 -11.18 -8.32
C ARG A 388 27.01 -9.86 -8.34
N ILE A 389 26.42 -9.47 -7.22
CA ILE A 389 25.64 -8.24 -7.06
C ILE A 389 26.29 -7.40 -5.96
N ARG A 390 26.37 -6.09 -6.17
CA ARG A 390 26.85 -5.14 -5.16
C ARG A 390 25.67 -4.34 -4.62
N LEU A 391 25.46 -4.38 -3.32
CA LEU A 391 24.35 -3.69 -2.64
C LEU A 391 24.88 -2.74 -1.58
N ASN A 392 24.25 -1.57 -1.44
CA ASN A 392 24.49 -0.70 -0.30
C ASN A 392 24.09 -1.38 1.01
N GLY A 393 24.59 -0.86 2.13
CA GLY A 393 24.15 -1.31 3.43
C GLY A 393 22.66 -1.05 3.63
N ARG A 394 21.98 -1.95 4.35
CA ARG A 394 20.56 -1.84 4.71
C ARG A 394 19.67 -1.49 3.52
N SER A 395 19.85 -2.25 2.43
CA SER A 395 19.16 -2.02 1.18
C SER A 395 18.67 -3.32 0.57
N ALA A 396 17.66 -3.22 -0.30
CA ALA A 396 17.17 -4.35 -1.07
C ALA A 396 17.01 -3.98 -2.55
N LEU A 397 17.27 -4.94 -3.43
CA LEU A 397 17.11 -4.80 -4.89
C LEU A 397 16.08 -5.79 -5.41
N ILE A 398 15.15 -5.30 -6.24
CA ILE A 398 14.27 -6.16 -7.04
C ILE A 398 14.89 -6.33 -8.44
N LEU A 399 15.39 -7.52 -8.74
CA LEU A 399 16.04 -7.85 -10.01
C LEU A 399 15.08 -8.66 -10.90
N PRO A 400 14.87 -8.26 -12.17
CA PRO A 400 14.03 -8.99 -13.10
C PRO A 400 14.77 -10.23 -13.64
N LEU A 401 14.02 -11.31 -13.86
CA LEU A 401 14.51 -12.54 -14.48
C LEU A 401 13.47 -13.11 -15.45
N ASN A 402 13.81 -13.20 -16.74
CA ASN A 402 12.95 -13.69 -17.81
C ASN A 402 11.59 -12.98 -17.89
N VAL A 403 11.59 -11.65 -17.72
CA VAL A 403 10.36 -10.84 -17.73
C VAL A 403 9.96 -10.51 -19.16
N ARG A 404 8.75 -10.91 -19.56
CA ARG A 404 8.17 -10.53 -20.85
C ARG A 404 7.81 -9.05 -20.85
N LEU A 405 8.27 -8.35 -21.87
CA LEU A 405 7.97 -6.94 -22.12
C LEU A 405 7.00 -6.82 -23.29
N ALA A 406 6.61 -5.58 -23.60
CA ALA A 406 5.82 -5.28 -24.79
C ALA A 406 6.52 -5.77 -26.08
N ASN A 407 5.73 -5.96 -27.12
CA ASN A 407 6.19 -6.32 -28.47
C ASN A 407 7.08 -7.58 -28.54
N GLY A 408 6.92 -8.49 -27.57
CA GLY A 408 7.59 -9.81 -27.55
C GLY A 408 9.02 -9.80 -27.03
N TRP A 409 9.55 -8.65 -26.61
CA TRP A 409 10.86 -8.57 -25.98
C TRP A 409 10.88 -9.33 -24.65
N VAL A 410 12.02 -9.90 -24.28
CA VAL A 410 12.23 -10.51 -22.96
C VAL A 410 13.43 -9.87 -22.29
N LEU A 411 13.23 -9.36 -21.08
CA LEU A 411 14.29 -8.99 -20.15
C LEU A 411 14.76 -10.25 -19.44
N GLU A 412 15.81 -10.88 -19.98
CA GLU A 412 16.36 -12.12 -19.44
C GLU A 412 16.92 -11.89 -18.04
N PHE A 413 17.74 -10.84 -17.87
CA PHE A 413 18.29 -10.49 -16.57
C PHE A 413 18.75 -9.02 -16.55
N SER A 414 18.70 -8.39 -15.38
CA SER A 414 19.27 -7.06 -15.15
C SER A 414 19.86 -6.97 -13.75
N THR A 415 21.02 -6.33 -13.60
CA THR A 415 21.54 -5.91 -12.30
C THR A 415 21.01 -4.53 -11.87
N CYS A 416 20.33 -3.81 -12.76
CA CYS A 416 19.49 -2.66 -12.42
C CYS A 416 18.09 -3.10 -12.00
N GLN A 417 17.42 -2.24 -11.22
CA GLN A 417 15.99 -2.36 -10.95
C GLN A 417 15.20 -1.75 -12.12
N VAL A 418 13.99 -2.26 -12.38
CA VAL A 418 13.10 -1.68 -13.39
C VAL A 418 12.28 -0.58 -12.71
N PHE A 419 12.25 0.61 -13.31
CA PHE A 419 11.34 1.68 -12.90
C PHE A 419 10.00 1.53 -13.61
N TYR A 420 10.00 1.46 -14.95
CA TYR A 420 8.77 1.44 -15.73
C TYR A 420 8.96 0.75 -17.09
N SER A 421 7.93 0.07 -17.58
CA SER A 421 7.90 -0.47 -18.94
C SER A 421 6.52 -0.34 -19.57
N TYR A 422 6.48 0.07 -20.84
CA TYR A 422 5.23 0.24 -21.58
C TYR A 422 5.47 0.14 -23.09
N ASP A 423 4.37 -0.01 -23.84
CA ASP A 423 4.35 0.08 -25.31
C ASP A 423 4.05 1.51 -25.75
N LEU A 424 4.93 2.09 -26.57
CA LEU A 424 4.74 3.38 -27.22
C LEU A 424 4.61 3.18 -28.73
N ASN A 425 3.37 2.98 -29.19
CA ASN A 425 3.03 2.81 -30.61
C ASN A 425 3.82 1.67 -31.31
N GLY A 426 3.93 0.50 -30.67
CA GLY A 426 4.68 -0.64 -31.19
C GLY A 426 6.18 -0.63 -30.86
N ARG A 427 6.64 0.39 -30.12
CA ARG A 427 8.00 0.47 -29.59
C ARG A 427 8.01 0.15 -28.10
N THR A 428 8.77 -0.86 -27.71
CA THR A 428 8.94 -1.18 -26.29
C THR A 428 9.79 -0.12 -25.61
N ILE A 429 9.33 0.43 -24.50
CA ILE A 429 10.10 1.32 -23.65
C ILE A 429 10.42 0.57 -22.35
N LEU A 430 11.70 0.52 -21.99
CA LEU A 430 12.17 -0.03 -20.72
C LEU A 430 13.02 1.02 -20.01
N ILE A 431 12.59 1.41 -18.82
CA ILE A 431 13.28 2.36 -17.97
C ILE A 431 13.80 1.62 -16.74
N VAL A 432 15.10 1.66 -16.52
CA VAL A 432 15.79 1.05 -15.39
C VAL A 432 16.47 2.10 -14.53
N TYR A 433 16.80 1.76 -13.30
CA TYR A 433 17.55 2.62 -12.40
C TYR A 433 18.53 1.83 -11.53
N GLY A 434 19.54 2.53 -11.04
CA GLY A 434 20.59 1.97 -10.19
C GLY A 434 21.41 3.05 -9.51
N ASP A 435 22.28 2.64 -8.60
CA ASP A 435 23.08 3.58 -7.81
C ASP A 435 24.21 4.20 -8.65
N PRO A 436 24.44 5.53 -8.57
CA PRO A 436 25.55 6.21 -9.22
C PRO A 436 26.91 5.54 -9.01
N GLY A 437 27.74 5.53 -10.05
CA GLY A 437 29.08 4.93 -10.08
C GLY A 437 29.10 3.40 -10.13
N SER A 438 27.94 2.73 -10.12
CA SER A 438 27.86 1.27 -10.23
C SER A 438 27.87 0.82 -11.69
N ARG A 439 28.58 -0.29 -11.97
CA ARG A 439 28.54 -0.94 -13.27
C ARG A 439 27.36 -1.92 -13.31
N HIS A 440 26.57 -1.83 -14.38
CA HIS A 440 25.38 -2.63 -14.58
C HIS A 440 25.43 -3.44 -15.88
N GLU A 441 24.65 -4.52 -15.89
CA GLU A 441 24.47 -5.43 -17.01
C GLU A 441 22.97 -5.64 -17.21
N ILE A 442 22.53 -5.56 -18.47
CA ILE A 442 21.17 -5.91 -18.90
C ILE A 442 21.28 -6.86 -20.07
N THR A 443 20.60 -8.00 -19.98
CA THR A 443 20.48 -8.95 -21.09
C THR A 443 19.04 -9.03 -21.58
N LEU A 444 18.85 -8.80 -22.87
CA LEU A 444 17.58 -8.80 -23.57
C LEU A 444 17.56 -9.89 -24.65
N ILE A 445 16.37 -10.43 -24.93
CA ILE A 445 16.14 -11.36 -26.03
C ILE A 445 15.23 -10.67 -27.05
N HIS A 446 15.71 -10.58 -28.28
CA HIS A 446 15.02 -9.90 -29.37
C HIS A 446 13.82 -10.74 -29.88
N PRO A 447 12.64 -10.13 -30.10
CA PRO A 447 11.40 -10.87 -30.39
C PRO A 447 11.41 -11.72 -31.68
N PHE A 448 12.12 -11.28 -32.72
CA PHE A 448 12.03 -11.88 -34.06
C PHE A 448 13.06 -12.98 -34.34
N ASN A 449 14.26 -12.87 -33.77
CA ASN A 449 15.38 -13.76 -34.09
C ASN A 449 15.92 -14.50 -32.84
N GLY A 450 15.40 -14.21 -31.65
CA GLY A 450 15.84 -14.82 -30.39
C GLY A 450 17.27 -14.47 -30.00
N VAL A 451 17.90 -13.49 -30.66
CA VAL A 451 19.27 -13.08 -30.36
C VAL A 451 19.31 -12.46 -28.97
N ARG A 452 20.28 -12.91 -28.18
CA ARG A 452 20.60 -12.37 -26.85
C ARG A 452 21.55 -11.19 -27.02
N GLU A 453 21.18 -10.05 -26.46
CA GLU A 453 21.98 -8.83 -26.44
C GLU A 453 22.26 -8.45 -24.98
N THR A 454 23.54 -8.32 -24.63
CA THR A 454 23.96 -7.89 -23.30
C THR A 454 24.60 -6.52 -23.36
N VAL A 455 23.96 -5.54 -22.71
CA VAL A 455 24.43 -4.16 -22.60
C VAL A 455 25.10 -3.96 -21.25
N ASN A 456 26.36 -3.50 -21.28
CA ASN A 456 27.12 -3.12 -20.09
C ASN A 456 27.22 -1.60 -20.03
N PHE A 457 26.92 -1.00 -18.88
CA PHE A 457 26.97 0.46 -18.73
C PHE A 457 27.23 0.86 -17.26
N THR A 458 27.49 2.15 -17.06
CA THR A 458 27.62 2.78 -15.74
C THR A 458 26.61 3.92 -15.66
N ILE A 459 25.93 4.06 -14.53
CA ILE A 459 25.05 5.21 -14.25
C ILE A 459 25.86 6.23 -13.45
N TYR A 460 25.87 7.48 -13.87
CA TYR A 460 26.50 8.60 -13.16
C TYR A 460 25.45 9.45 -12.43
N GLU A 461 25.88 10.25 -11.47
CA GLU A 461 24.97 11.07 -10.64
C GLU A 461 24.11 12.03 -11.47
N ASP A 462 24.69 12.64 -12.51
CA ASP A 462 24.01 13.55 -13.43
C ASP A 462 23.20 12.84 -14.54
N ASP A 463 23.17 11.50 -14.57
CA ASP A 463 22.39 10.73 -15.54
C ASP A 463 20.89 10.74 -15.17
N PHE A 464 20.25 11.92 -15.24
CA PHE A 464 18.81 12.07 -15.09
C PHE A 464 18.03 11.31 -16.19
N PHE A 465 18.63 11.18 -17.38
CA PHE A 465 18.12 10.39 -18.50
C PHE A 465 19.28 9.95 -19.37
N LYS A 466 19.63 8.66 -19.31
CA LYS A 466 20.68 8.08 -20.14
C LYS A 466 20.11 7.08 -21.13
N LEU A 467 20.21 7.38 -22.42
CA LEU A 467 19.93 6.41 -23.46
C LEU A 467 21.08 5.38 -23.50
N ILE A 468 20.78 4.13 -23.15
CA ILE A 468 21.79 3.04 -23.10
C ILE A 468 21.59 2.01 -24.21
N GLY A 469 20.46 2.05 -24.90
CA GLY A 469 20.19 1.27 -26.10
C GLY A 469 19.03 1.86 -26.91
N ASP A 470 19.26 2.01 -28.21
CA ASP A 470 18.23 2.33 -29.20
C ASP A 470 18.42 1.36 -30.38
N SER A 471 17.69 0.25 -30.35
CA SER A 471 17.60 -0.59 -31.54
C SER A 471 16.63 0.09 -32.50
N SER A 472 17.15 0.46 -33.68
CA SER A 472 16.43 1.24 -34.70
C SER A 472 14.97 0.77 -34.83
N SER A 473 14.06 1.59 -34.30
CA SER A 473 12.58 1.51 -34.31
C SER A 473 11.82 0.62 -33.31
N SER A 474 12.43 -0.31 -32.56
CA SER A 474 11.64 -1.32 -31.80
C SER A 474 11.82 -1.36 -30.27
N LEU A 475 12.94 -0.86 -29.74
CA LEU A 475 13.18 -0.74 -28.30
C LEU A 475 13.80 0.62 -27.96
N LEU A 476 13.41 1.19 -26.83
CA LEU A 476 14.10 2.29 -26.18
C LEU A 476 14.49 1.85 -24.77
N LEU A 477 15.80 1.79 -24.49
CA LEU A 477 16.34 1.43 -23.19
C LEU A 477 16.95 2.66 -22.51
N VAL A 478 16.38 3.04 -21.37
CA VAL A 478 16.74 4.23 -20.61
C VAL A 478 17.22 3.84 -19.22
N ALA A 479 18.33 4.42 -18.77
CA ALA A 479 18.79 4.33 -17.40
C ALA A 479 18.66 5.68 -16.68
N LEU A 480 18.27 5.61 -15.41
CA LEU A 480 18.14 6.75 -14.49
C LEU A 480 19.07 6.57 -13.28
N SER A 481 19.66 7.67 -12.82
CA SER A 481 20.17 7.78 -11.45
C SER A 481 19.04 7.57 -10.44
N ARG A 482 19.30 6.82 -9.35
CA ARG A 482 18.32 6.49 -8.30
C ARG A 482 17.83 7.74 -7.55
#